data_AF-K1SSH1-F1
#
_entry.id   AF-K1SSH1-F1
#
_cell.length_a   1.000
_cell.length_b   1.000
_cell.length_c   1.000
_cell.angle_alpha   90.00
_cell.angle_beta   90.00
_cell.angle_gamma   90.00
#
_symmetry.space_group_name_H-M   'P 1'
#
loop_
_entity.id
_entity.type
_entity.pdbx_description
1 polymer ?
#
loop_
_entity_poly.entity_id
_entity_poly.type
_entity_poly.pdbx_seq_one_letter_code
_entity_poly.pdbx_strand_id
1 'polypeptide(L)'
;MPIRPDKKKILVFGSGPIRIGQGIEFDYCSVHAVWTLKKHGCEAILVNNNPETVSTDFDTGDRLYFDPLNPESVDHIIAAEKPDGCLVQFGGQTAIKLAKHMDEIGLPIYGTPADAIDEAEDRERFDELLERCGIPRPAGRTVFTLDEALQAAQEVGYPV
;
A
#
# COMPACT_ATOMS: atom_id res chain seq x y z
N MET A 1 4.28 13.60 -22.12
CA MET A 1 3.95 15.04 -21.94
C MET A 1 5.13 15.75 -21.28
N PRO A 2 5.34 17.06 -21.47
CA PRO A 2 6.43 17.80 -20.82
C PRO A 2 6.21 17.89 -19.30
N ILE A 3 7.31 17.84 -18.54
CA ILE A 3 7.33 18.01 -17.08
C ILE A 3 6.80 19.41 -16.74
N ARG A 4 5.83 19.50 -15.83
CA ARG A 4 5.24 20.78 -15.37
C ARG A 4 5.84 21.18 -14.01
N PRO A 5 6.84 22.08 -13.98
CA PRO A 5 7.63 22.35 -12.78
C PRO A 5 6.85 23.06 -11.65
N ASP A 6 5.63 23.52 -11.93
CA ASP A 6 4.76 24.23 -11.00
C ASP A 6 3.77 23.33 -10.25
N LYS A 7 3.62 22.06 -10.66
CA LYS A 7 2.67 21.13 -10.05
C LYS A 7 3.35 20.15 -9.11
N LYS A 8 2.71 19.89 -7.96
CA LYS A 8 3.09 18.79 -7.09
C LYS A 8 2.87 17.47 -7.79
N LYS A 9 3.90 16.63 -7.82
CA LYS A 9 3.89 15.29 -8.40
C LYS A 9 3.64 14.27 -7.31
N ILE A 10 2.55 13.52 -7.45
CA ILE A 10 2.18 12.49 -6.47
C ILE A 10 2.19 11.13 -7.15
N LEU A 11 2.96 10.21 -6.56
CA LEU A 11 3.01 8.84 -7.02
C LEU A 11 1.85 8.04 -6.42
N VAL A 12 1.14 7.28 -7.24
CA VAL A 12 0.02 6.42 -6.83
C VAL A 12 0.37 4.99 -7.19
N PHE A 13 0.40 4.10 -6.19
CA PHE A 13 0.65 2.68 -6.42
C PHE A 13 -0.67 1.94 -6.62
N GLY A 14 -0.80 1.27 -7.77
CA GLY A 14 -1.87 0.32 -8.04
C GLY A 14 -1.66 -1.03 -7.33
N SER A 15 -2.54 -1.99 -7.61
CA SER A 15 -2.49 -3.31 -6.95
C SER A 15 -1.63 -4.36 -7.64
N GLY A 16 -1.25 -4.13 -8.88
CA GLY A 16 -0.77 -5.18 -9.76
C GLY A 16 -1.86 -6.21 -10.08
N PRO A 17 -1.48 -7.43 -10.51
CA PRO A 17 -2.42 -8.41 -11.03
C PRO A 17 -3.49 -8.83 -10.02
N ILE A 18 -4.70 -9.11 -10.52
CA ILE A 18 -5.83 -9.59 -9.71
C ILE A 18 -5.52 -10.98 -9.14
N ARG A 19 -5.83 -11.18 -7.85
CA ARG A 19 -5.69 -12.45 -7.12
C ARG A 19 -6.88 -12.63 -6.17
N ILE A 20 -7.12 -13.85 -5.69
CA ILE A 20 -8.10 -14.09 -4.62
C ILE A 20 -7.67 -13.26 -3.40
N GLY A 21 -8.59 -12.43 -2.87
CA GLY A 21 -8.32 -11.50 -1.78
C GLY A 21 -7.74 -10.14 -2.19
N GLN A 22 -7.43 -9.94 -3.48
CA GLN A 22 -7.00 -8.65 -4.01
C GLN A 22 -7.54 -8.44 -5.43
N GLY A 23 -8.73 -7.84 -5.53
CA GLY A 23 -9.50 -7.71 -6.76
C GLY A 23 -9.56 -6.31 -7.35
N ILE A 24 -10.63 -6.07 -8.12
CA ILE A 24 -10.87 -4.84 -8.87
C ILE A 24 -11.14 -3.63 -7.97
N GLU A 25 -11.48 -3.85 -6.70
CA GLU A 25 -11.70 -2.80 -5.71
C GLU A 25 -10.50 -1.86 -5.57
N PHE A 26 -9.28 -2.37 -5.71
CA PHE A 26 -8.06 -1.56 -5.63
C PHE A 26 -7.79 -0.77 -6.92
N ASP A 27 -8.19 -1.29 -8.07
CA ASP A 27 -8.17 -0.52 -9.32
C ASP A 27 -9.10 0.68 -9.21
N TYR A 28 -10.35 0.45 -8.78
CA TYR A 28 -11.33 1.50 -8.54
C TYR A 28 -10.80 2.60 -7.61
N CYS A 29 -10.23 2.23 -6.46
CA CYS A 29 -9.65 3.17 -5.51
C CYS A 29 -8.48 3.97 -6.11
N SER A 30 -7.58 3.31 -6.84
CA SER A 30 -6.41 3.94 -7.45
C SER A 30 -6.80 4.94 -8.54
N VAL A 31 -7.78 4.60 -9.38
CA VAL A 31 -8.36 5.50 -10.40
C VAL A 31 -8.97 6.74 -9.74
N HIS A 32 -9.76 6.55 -8.69
CA HIS A 32 -10.39 7.67 -7.98
C HIS A 32 -9.38 8.57 -7.27
N ALA A 33 -8.28 8.01 -6.74
CA ALA A 33 -7.19 8.79 -6.18
C ALA A 33 -6.53 9.67 -7.25
N VAL A 34 -6.21 9.10 -8.41
CA VAL A 34 -5.65 9.82 -9.56
C VAL A 34 -6.56 10.96 -10.01
N TRP A 35 -7.86 10.70 -10.20
CA TRP A 35 -8.81 11.74 -10.60
C TRP A 35 -8.92 12.86 -9.57
N THR A 36 -8.89 12.52 -8.28
CA THR A 36 -8.94 13.50 -7.19
C THR A 36 -7.70 14.39 -7.20
N LEU A 37 -6.51 13.81 -7.32
CA LEU A 37 -5.25 14.55 -7.43
C LEU A 37 -5.26 15.53 -8.61
N LYS A 38 -5.70 15.07 -9.79
CA LYS A 38 -5.83 15.90 -11.00
C LYS A 38 -6.79 17.07 -10.77
N LYS A 39 -7.96 16.82 -10.15
CA LYS A 39 -8.95 17.84 -9.79
C LYS A 39 -8.39 18.91 -8.85
N HIS A 40 -7.46 18.53 -7.97
CA HIS A 40 -6.77 19.43 -7.04
C HIS A 40 -5.47 20.02 -7.61
N GLY A 41 -5.21 19.87 -8.92
CA GLY A 41 -4.09 20.51 -9.60
C GLY A 41 -2.74 19.81 -9.44
N CYS A 42 -2.70 18.62 -8.84
CA CYS A 42 -1.49 17.80 -8.77
C CYS A 42 -1.27 17.05 -10.10
N GLU A 43 -0.03 16.65 -10.36
CA GLU A 43 0.33 15.70 -11.41
C GLU A 43 0.34 14.29 -10.80
N ALA A 44 -0.52 13.40 -11.30
CA ALA A 44 -0.65 12.04 -10.79
C ALA A 44 0.17 11.05 -11.64
N ILE A 45 1.14 10.41 -10.99
CA ILE A 45 2.00 9.39 -11.60
C ILE A 45 1.55 8.02 -11.07
N LEU A 46 0.93 7.22 -11.92
CA LEU A 46 0.41 5.92 -11.54
C LEU A 46 1.40 4.81 -11.92
N VAL A 47 1.63 3.88 -10.99
CA VAL A 47 2.43 2.67 -11.22
C VAL A 47 1.54 1.45 -11.05
N ASN A 48 1.29 0.71 -12.13
CA ASN A 48 0.52 -0.52 -12.09
C ASN A 48 0.89 -1.43 -13.27
N ASN A 49 1.04 -2.74 -13.03
CA ASN A 49 1.40 -3.73 -14.04
C ASN A 49 0.26 -4.71 -14.37
N ASN A 50 -0.99 -4.35 -14.07
CA ASN A 50 -2.15 -5.13 -14.44
C ASN A 50 -2.78 -4.63 -15.74
N PRO A 51 -2.65 -5.35 -16.88
CA PRO A 51 -3.12 -4.87 -18.18
C PRO A 51 -4.65 -4.84 -18.32
N GLU A 52 -5.39 -5.42 -17.38
CA GLU A 52 -6.85 -5.58 -17.47
C GLU A 52 -7.62 -4.45 -16.75
N THR A 53 -6.94 -3.36 -16.39
CA THR A 53 -7.47 -2.36 -15.45
C THR A 53 -7.61 -0.96 -16.05
N VAL A 54 -8.57 -0.20 -15.53
CA VAL A 54 -8.82 1.19 -15.96
C VAL A 54 -7.68 2.09 -15.51
N SER A 55 -7.03 1.78 -14.40
CA SER A 55 -5.82 2.50 -13.97
C SER A 55 -4.72 2.44 -15.04
N THR A 56 -4.60 1.34 -15.79
CA THR A 56 -3.61 1.23 -16.87
C THR A 56 -4.03 1.83 -18.21
N ASP A 57 -5.18 2.51 -18.26
CA ASP A 57 -5.51 3.35 -19.40
C ASP A 57 -4.65 4.63 -19.37
N PHE A 58 -4.08 5.00 -20.53
CA PHE A 58 -3.24 6.17 -20.68
C PHE A 58 -3.97 7.48 -20.35
N ASP A 59 -5.30 7.51 -20.46
CA ASP A 59 -6.11 8.69 -20.17
C ASP A 59 -6.40 8.90 -18.67
N THR A 60 -6.13 7.88 -17.84
CA THR A 60 -6.41 7.95 -16.40
C THR A 60 -5.41 8.86 -15.67
N GLY A 61 -4.12 8.54 -15.73
CA GLY A 61 -3.03 9.31 -15.11
C GLY A 61 -2.60 10.54 -15.91
N ASP A 62 -1.71 11.36 -15.35
CA ASP A 62 -0.87 12.24 -16.18
C ASP A 62 0.30 11.44 -16.77
N ARG A 63 0.76 10.44 -16.01
CA ARG A 63 1.80 9.48 -16.38
C ARG A 63 1.45 8.09 -15.86
N LEU A 64 1.74 7.08 -16.66
CA LEU A 64 1.56 5.67 -16.33
C LEU A 64 2.89 4.94 -16.49
N TYR A 65 3.28 4.20 -15.46
CA TYR A 65 4.38 3.25 -15.47
C TYR A 65 3.82 1.84 -15.39
N PHE A 66 4.06 1.06 -16.45
CA PHE A 66 3.68 -0.34 -16.51
C PHE A 66 4.85 -1.23 -16.04
N ASP A 67 5.25 -1.01 -14.79
CA ASP A 67 6.42 -1.62 -14.17
C ASP A 67 6.01 -2.44 -12.94
N PRO A 68 6.80 -3.45 -12.55
CA PRO A 68 6.59 -4.17 -11.30
C PRO A 68 6.54 -3.25 -10.08
N LEU A 69 5.63 -3.52 -9.15
CA LEU A 69 5.54 -2.85 -7.85
C LEU A 69 6.55 -3.45 -6.86
N ASN A 70 7.85 -3.34 -7.18
CA ASN A 70 8.94 -3.72 -6.29
C ASN A 70 9.88 -2.52 -6.04
N PRO A 71 10.69 -2.54 -4.97
CA PRO A 71 11.58 -1.43 -4.64
C PRO A 71 12.48 -0.97 -5.79
N GLU A 72 13.14 -1.89 -6.49
CA GLU A 72 14.07 -1.58 -7.59
C GLU A 72 13.39 -0.80 -8.72
N SER A 73 12.27 -1.31 -9.24
CA SER A 73 11.50 -0.67 -10.30
C SER A 73 10.96 0.70 -9.86
N VAL A 74 10.50 0.81 -8.62
CA VAL A 74 9.97 2.05 -8.06
C VAL A 74 11.06 3.09 -7.86
N ASP A 75 12.26 2.70 -7.43
CA ASP A 75 13.41 3.61 -7.27
C ASP A 75 13.81 4.24 -8.60
N HIS A 76 13.78 3.47 -9.68
CA HIS A 76 14.01 4.01 -11.04
C HIS A 76 12.97 5.06 -11.44
N ILE A 77 11.70 4.83 -11.10
CA ILE A 77 10.61 5.78 -11.37
C ILE A 77 10.78 7.04 -10.53
N ILE A 78 11.10 6.91 -9.25
CA ILE A 78 11.34 8.04 -8.34
C ILE A 78 12.53 8.88 -8.83
N ALA A 79 13.61 8.24 -9.26
CA ALA A 79 14.78 8.95 -9.80
C ALA A 79 14.45 9.76 -11.08
N ALA A 80 13.60 9.20 -11.95
CA ALA A 80 13.17 9.85 -13.17
C ALA A 80 12.18 11.00 -12.92
N GLU A 81 11.20 10.78 -12.03
CA GLU A 81 10.07 11.69 -11.84
C GLU A 81 10.27 12.72 -10.75
N LYS A 82 11.06 12.40 -9.73
CA LYS A 82 11.27 13.19 -8.52
C LYS A 82 9.94 13.63 -7.89
N PRO A 83 9.08 12.67 -7.47
CA PRO A 83 7.79 12.99 -6.88
C PRO A 83 7.93 13.70 -5.53
N ASP A 84 6.95 14.54 -5.18
CA ASP A 84 6.85 15.24 -3.89
C ASP A 84 6.28 14.36 -2.78
N GLY A 85 5.78 13.18 -3.13
CA GLY A 85 5.30 12.17 -2.19
C GLY A 85 4.48 11.09 -2.90
N CYS A 86 3.95 10.15 -2.12
CA CYS A 86 3.27 8.97 -2.64
C CYS A 86 2.01 8.60 -1.85
N LEU A 87 1.18 7.76 -2.47
CA LEU A 87 -0.01 7.12 -1.90
C LEU A 87 0.14 5.60 -2.04
N VAL A 88 0.15 4.90 -0.91
CA VAL A 88 0.35 3.44 -0.79
C VAL A 88 -0.93 2.69 -0.40
N GLN A 89 -1.99 3.40 0.00
CA GLN A 89 -3.16 2.83 0.66
C GLN A 89 -4.23 2.30 -0.31
N PHE A 90 -4.13 2.63 -1.60
CA PHE A 90 -5.17 2.33 -2.59
C PHE A 90 -4.88 1.11 -3.46
N GLY A 91 -3.65 0.58 -3.42
CA GLY A 91 -3.20 -0.57 -4.20
C GLY A 91 -3.18 -1.89 -3.43
N GLY A 92 -3.89 -2.00 -2.31
CA GLY A 92 -3.92 -3.22 -1.50
C GLY A 92 -2.56 -3.65 -0.97
N GLN A 93 -2.40 -4.95 -0.73
CA GLN A 93 -1.21 -5.47 -0.04
C GLN A 93 0.08 -5.26 -0.83
N THR A 94 0.00 -5.28 -2.17
CA THR A 94 1.16 -5.00 -3.03
C THR A 94 1.73 -3.61 -2.75
N ALA A 95 0.87 -2.59 -2.69
CA ALA A 95 1.28 -1.22 -2.43
C ALA A 95 1.67 -0.99 -0.96
N ILE A 96 0.93 -1.58 -0.01
CA ILE A 96 1.21 -1.50 1.43
C ILE A 96 2.64 -1.98 1.75
N LYS A 97 3.10 -3.06 1.10
CA LYS A 97 4.47 -3.58 1.28
C LYS A 97 5.58 -2.60 0.88
N LEU A 98 5.27 -1.59 0.06
CA LEU A 98 6.22 -0.54 -0.32
C LEU A 98 6.30 0.58 0.74
N ALA A 99 5.36 0.68 1.67
CA ALA A 99 5.30 1.78 2.64
C ALA A 99 6.61 1.94 3.44
N LYS A 100 7.13 0.84 3.98
CA LYS A 100 8.41 0.86 4.71
C LYS A 100 9.57 1.34 3.84
N HIS A 101 9.67 0.84 2.61
CA HIS A 101 10.71 1.27 1.67
C HIS A 101 10.60 2.77 1.34
N MET A 102 9.38 3.29 1.12
CA MET A 102 9.16 4.72 0.87
C MET A 102 9.60 5.60 2.04
N ASP A 103 9.35 5.15 3.27
CA ASP A 103 9.78 5.85 4.48
C ASP A 103 11.31 5.83 4.64
N GLU A 104 11.95 4.68 4.40
CA GLU A 104 13.42 4.51 4.46
C GLU A 104 14.17 5.40 3.46
N ILE A 105 13.62 5.59 2.25
CA ILE A 105 14.20 6.50 1.25
C ILE A 105 13.78 7.96 1.46
N GLY A 106 12.93 8.25 2.43
CA GLY A 106 12.47 9.59 2.79
C GLY A 106 11.46 10.21 1.82
N LEU A 107 10.76 9.41 1.02
CA LEU A 107 9.66 9.92 0.18
C LEU A 107 8.39 10.09 1.03
N PRO A 108 7.81 11.29 1.13
CA PRO A 108 6.64 11.51 1.98
C PRO A 108 5.44 10.65 1.58
N ILE A 109 4.95 9.82 2.49
CA ILE A 109 3.70 9.08 2.34
C ILE A 109 2.55 9.99 2.78
N TYR A 110 1.63 10.30 1.87
CA TYR A 110 0.45 11.08 2.19
C TYR A 110 -0.67 10.19 2.72
N GLY A 111 -1.24 10.57 3.86
CA GLY A 111 -2.28 9.80 4.56
C GLY A 111 -1.71 9.04 5.76
N THR A 112 -1.89 7.73 5.81
CA THR A 112 -1.43 6.92 6.95
C THR A 112 0.09 6.73 6.86
N PRO A 113 0.86 7.10 7.90
CA PRO A 113 2.31 6.94 7.89
C PRO A 113 2.72 5.47 7.93
N ALA A 114 3.93 5.15 7.46
CA ALA A 114 4.45 3.79 7.41
C ALA A 114 4.40 3.08 8.77
N ASP A 115 4.74 3.77 9.86
CA ASP A 115 4.71 3.19 11.20
C ASP A 115 3.28 2.80 11.66
N ALA A 116 2.26 3.57 11.30
CA ALA A 116 0.88 3.23 11.62
C ALA A 116 0.32 2.12 10.72
N ILE A 117 0.83 2.00 9.49
CA ILE A 117 0.56 0.85 8.63
C ILE A 117 1.18 -0.41 9.26
N ASP A 118 2.43 -0.33 9.71
CA ASP A 118 3.14 -1.42 10.38
C ASP A 118 2.48 -1.81 11.72
N GLU A 119 2.02 -0.85 12.52
CA GLU A 119 1.26 -1.10 13.76
C GLU A 119 -0.05 -1.88 13.49
N ALA A 120 -0.66 -1.72 12.32
CA ALA A 120 -1.87 -2.43 11.93
C ALA A 120 -1.61 -3.80 11.29
N GLU A 121 -0.50 -3.97 10.58
CA GLU A 121 -0.14 -5.21 9.87
C GLU A 121 0.62 -6.21 10.76
N ASP A 122 1.42 -5.72 11.71
CA ASP A 122 2.11 -6.56 12.70
C ASP A 122 1.15 -6.99 13.81
N ARG A 123 1.02 -8.30 14.01
CA ARG A 123 0.06 -8.86 14.96
C ARG A 123 0.36 -8.49 16.40
N GLU A 124 1.63 -8.45 16.79
CA GLU A 124 2.02 -8.12 18.17
C GLU A 124 1.77 -6.63 18.43
N ARG A 125 2.17 -5.76 17.49
CA ARG A 125 1.91 -4.32 17.60
C ARG A 125 0.42 -3.99 17.58
N PHE A 126 -0.35 -4.65 16.71
CA PHE A 126 -1.79 -4.47 16.65
C PHE A 126 -2.45 -4.93 17.95
N ASP A 127 -1.93 -6.00 18.54
CA ASP A 127 -2.38 -6.46 19.85
C ASP A 127 -2.09 -5.45 20.96
N GLU A 128 -0.89 -4.88 21.01
CA GLU A 128 -0.56 -3.81 21.96
C GLU A 128 -1.46 -2.57 21.75
N LEU A 129 -1.78 -2.23 20.50
CA LEU A 129 -2.70 -1.15 20.17
C LEU A 129 -4.10 -1.40 20.73
N LEU A 130 -4.66 -2.59 20.53
CA LEU A 130 -5.99 -2.95 21.06
C LEU A 130 -6.02 -2.89 22.60
N GLU A 131 -4.96 -3.36 23.24
CA GLU A 131 -4.81 -3.31 24.70
C GLU A 131 -4.76 -1.87 25.21
N ARG A 132 -3.94 -1.01 24.58
CA ARG A 132 -3.86 0.43 24.87
C ARG A 132 -5.22 1.13 24.71
N CYS A 133 -6.01 0.72 23.72
CA CYS A 133 -7.33 1.27 23.46
C CYS A 133 -8.44 0.66 24.34
N GLY A 134 -8.14 -0.38 25.14
CA GLY A 134 -9.15 -1.11 25.91
C GLY A 134 -10.18 -1.82 25.04
N ILE A 135 -9.81 -2.20 23.81
CA ILE A 135 -10.70 -2.90 22.87
C ILE A 135 -10.56 -4.40 23.13
N PRO A 136 -11.67 -5.11 23.43
CA PRO A 136 -11.62 -6.54 23.65
C PRO A 136 -11.27 -7.28 22.35
N ARG A 137 -10.42 -8.31 22.45
CA ARG A 137 -10.04 -9.20 21.35
C ARG A 137 -10.21 -10.68 21.71
N PRO A 138 -10.35 -11.58 20.73
CA PRO A 138 -10.27 -13.02 20.97
C PRO A 138 -8.95 -13.40 21.65
N ALA A 139 -8.98 -14.43 22.49
CA ALA A 139 -7.76 -15.01 23.04
C ALA A 139 -6.92 -15.60 21.89
N GLY A 140 -5.63 -15.30 21.86
CA GLY A 140 -4.71 -15.74 20.83
C GLY A 140 -3.27 -15.63 21.32
N ARG A 141 -2.36 -16.29 20.62
CA ARG A 141 -0.93 -16.29 20.95
C ARG A 141 -0.09 -16.38 19.69
N THR A 142 0.92 -15.53 19.56
CA THR A 142 1.94 -15.65 18.52
C THR A 142 2.85 -16.84 18.84
N VAL A 143 3.07 -17.69 17.84
CA VAL A 143 3.86 -18.93 17.96
C VAL A 143 4.77 -19.04 16.73
N PHE A 144 6.00 -19.53 16.94
CA PHE A 144 7.01 -19.64 15.88
C PHE A 144 7.39 -21.10 15.60
N THR A 145 6.97 -22.02 16.46
CA THR A 145 7.23 -23.45 16.33
C THR A 145 5.94 -24.26 16.39
N LEU A 146 6.00 -25.49 15.87
CA LEU A 146 4.86 -26.41 15.90
C LEU A 146 4.45 -26.77 17.35
N ASP A 147 5.44 -26.98 18.23
CA ASP A 147 5.18 -27.36 19.62
C ASP A 147 4.47 -26.22 20.37
N GLU A 148 4.92 -24.97 20.18
CA GLU A 148 4.23 -23.79 20.70
C GLU A 148 2.81 -23.66 20.15
N ALA A 149 2.61 -23.93 18.85
CA ALA A 149 1.30 -23.88 18.22
C ALA A 149 0.32 -24.93 18.79
N LEU A 150 0.79 -26.14 19.03
CA LEU A 150 -0.01 -27.21 19.63
C LEU A 150 -0.40 -26.88 21.08
N GLN A 151 0.53 -26.31 21.86
CA GLN A 151 0.25 -25.86 23.21
C GLN A 151 -0.76 -24.70 23.20
N ALA A 152 -0.56 -23.69 22.35
CA ALA A 152 -1.48 -22.56 22.23
C ALA A 152 -2.89 -23.01 21.81
N ALA A 153 -3.01 -23.97 20.89
CA ALA A 153 -4.30 -24.51 20.47
C ALA A 153 -5.04 -25.22 21.61
N GLN A 154 -4.33 -25.92 22.50
CA GLN A 154 -4.92 -26.54 23.69
C GLN A 154 -5.34 -25.49 24.74
N GLU A 155 -4.56 -24.42 24.89
CA GLU A 155 -4.85 -23.32 25.81
C GLU A 155 -6.07 -22.49 25.36
N VAL A 156 -6.19 -22.19 24.05
CA VAL A 156 -7.28 -21.40 23.47
C VAL A 156 -8.55 -22.23 23.26
N GLY A 157 -8.39 -23.50 22.82
CA GLY A 157 -9.49 -24.45 22.61
C GLY A 157 -10.06 -24.43 21.19
N TYR A 158 -10.18 -25.61 20.57
CA TYR A 158 -10.65 -25.76 19.18
C TYR A 158 -12.13 -25.37 18.95
N PRO A 159 -12.48 -24.84 17.76
CA PRO A 159 -11.60 -24.57 16.61
C PRO A 159 -10.75 -23.31 16.79
N VAL A 160 -9.48 -23.42 16.38
CA VAL A 160 -8.47 -22.33 16.30
C VAL A 160 -7.75 -22.38 14.98
#